data_AF-A0A1G9ZBE2-F1
#
_entry.id   AF-A0A1G9ZBE2-F1
#
_cell.length_a   1.000
_cell.length_b   1.000
_cell.length_c   1.000
_cell.angle_alpha   90.00
_cell.angle_beta   90.00
_cell.angle_gamma   90.00
#
_symmetry.space_group_name_H-M   'P 1'
#
loop_
_entity.id
_entity.type
_entity.pdbx_description
1 polymer ?
#
loop_
_entity_poly.entity_id
_entity_poly.type
_entity_poly.pdbx_seq_one_letter_code
_entity_poly.pdbx_strand_id
1 'polypeptide(L)' 'MSRVIQIRDVPDDVHEELRAAAAARGQSLTRYALAALEDAVRRQRGVAHNAEVIRRAKAEIDADVSRETILEALRDVRGE' A
#
# COMPACT_ATOMS: atom_id res chain seq x y z
N MET A 1 -3.15 -3.07 -24.93
CA MET A 1 -1.82 -3.60 -25.32
C MET A 1 -1.13 -4.16 -24.08
N SER A 2 -0.54 -5.35 -24.15
CA SER A 2 0.33 -5.85 -23.09
C SER A 2 1.65 -5.08 -23.11
N ARG A 3 2.24 -4.84 -21.93
CA ARG A 3 3.59 -4.31 -21.79
C ARG A 3 4.41 -5.27 -20.95
N VAL A 4 5.69 -5.42 -21.31
CA VAL A 4 6.64 -6.26 -20.59
C VAL A 4 7.49 -5.36 -19.69
N ILE A 5 7.69 -5.80 -18.44
CA ILE A 5 8.58 -5.16 -17.49
C ILE A 5 9.71 -6.16 -17.20
N GLN A 6 10.94 -5.70 -17.35
CA GLN A 6 12.12 -6.44 -16.91
C GLN A 6 12.64 -5.79 -15.62
N ILE A 7 12.69 -6.56 -14.54
CA ILE A 7 13.30 -6.14 -13.28
C ILE A 7 14.76 -6.60 -13.33
N ARG A 8 15.68 -5.66 -13.20
CA ARG A 8 17.13 -5.93 -13.18
C ARG A 8 17.63 -6.03 -11.74
N ASP A 9 18.74 -6.75 -11.58
CA ASP A 9 19.49 -6.85 -10.33
C ASP A 9 18.65 -7.38 -9.16
N VAL A 10 17.78 -8.35 -9.45
CA VAL A 10 17.04 -9.09 -8.41
C VAL A 10 18.03 -10.03 -7.72
N PRO A 11 18.24 -9.90 -6.39
CA PRO A 11 19.07 -10.84 -5.65
C PRO A 11 18.55 -12.27 -5.77
N ASP A 12 19.45 -13.25 -5.83
CA ASP A 12 19.09 -14.66 -6.06
C ASP A 12 18.19 -15.21 -4.94
N ASP A 13 18.45 -14.84 -3.69
CA ASP A 13 17.63 -15.18 -2.53
C ASP A 13 16.20 -14.66 -2.68
N VAL A 14 16.05 -13.39 -3.06
CA VAL A 14 14.74 -12.77 -3.32
C VAL A 14 14.03 -13.46 -4.47
N HIS A 15 14.75 -13.82 -5.54
CA HIS A 15 14.16 -14.54 -6.67
C HIS A 15 13.61 -15.91 -6.24
N GLU A 16 14.37 -16.67 -5.46
CA GLU A 16 13.94 -17.99 -4.98
C GLU A 16 12.75 -17.90 -4.01
N GLU A 17 12.75 -16.91 -3.11
CA GLU A 17 11.60 -16.67 -2.23
C GLU A 17 10.33 -16.33 -3.03
N LEU A 18 10.43 -15.46 -4.03
CA LEU A 18 9.31 -15.12 -4.90
C LEU A 18 8.80 -16.35 -5.68
N ARG A 19 9.72 -17.19 -6.16
CA ARG A 19 9.39 -18.44 -6.85
C ARG A 19 8.66 -19.41 -5.94
N ALA A 20 9.14 -19.60 -4.71
CA ALA A 20 8.49 -20.44 -3.70
C ALA A 20 7.10 -19.91 -3.33
N ALA A 21 6.97 -18.59 -3.13
CA ALA A 21 5.69 -17.96 -2.82
C ALA A 21 4.65 -18.07 -3.96
N ALA A 22 5.11 -18.00 -5.22
CA ALA A 22 4.27 -18.23 -6.39
C ALA A 22 3.82 -19.70 -6.49
N ALA A 23 4.74 -20.64 -6.28
CA ALA A 23 4.45 -22.08 -6.29
C ALA A 23 3.45 -22.48 -5.21
N ALA A 24 3.60 -21.95 -3.98
CA ALA A 24 2.66 -22.18 -2.89
C ALA A 24 1.22 -21.70 -3.21
N ARG A 25 1.08 -20.75 -4.13
CA ARG A 25 -0.21 -20.22 -4.62
C ARG A 25 -0.69 -20.88 -5.91
N GLY A 26 0.04 -21.86 -6.45
CA GLY A 26 -0.26 -22.49 -7.74
C GLY A 26 -0.17 -21.52 -8.92
N GLN A 27 0.66 -20.47 -8.80
CA GLN A 27 0.81 -19.42 -9.80
C GLN A 27 2.19 -19.47 -10.45
N SER A 28 2.29 -18.98 -11.69
CA SER A 28 3.60 -18.68 -12.28
C SER A 28 4.20 -17.45 -11.61
N LEU A 29 5.54 -17.36 -11.57
CA LEU A 29 6.25 -16.23 -10.99
C LEU A 29 5.80 -14.90 -11.62
N THR A 30 5.63 -14.84 -12.94
CA THR A 30 5.15 -13.63 -13.64
C THR A 30 3.76 -13.21 -13.17
N ARG A 31 2.83 -14.15 -13.00
CA ARG A 31 1.45 -13.85 -12.55
C ARG A 31 1.46 -13.38 -11.10
N TYR A 32 2.25 -14.03 -10.26
CA TYR A 32 2.42 -13.64 -8.86
C TYR A 32 3.01 -12.22 -8.74
N ALA A 33 4.09 -11.93 -9.46
CA ALA A 33 4.73 -10.62 -9.49
C ALA A 33 3.79 -9.53 -10.04
N LEU A 34 3.01 -9.82 -11.09
CA LEU A 34 2.02 -8.90 -11.62
C LEU A 34 0.97 -8.55 -10.56
N ALA A 35 0.43 -9.53 -9.83
CA ALA A 35 -0.54 -9.28 -8.76
C ALA A 35 0.04 -8.38 -7.67
N ALA A 36 1.30 -8.63 -7.26
CA ALA A 36 1.99 -7.79 -6.28
C ALA A 36 2.17 -6.33 -6.77
N LEU A 37 2.49 -6.14 -8.05
CA LEU A 37 2.58 -4.80 -8.66
C LEU A 37 1.23 -4.09 -8.71
N GLU A 38 0.16 -4.79 -9.07
CA GLU A 38 -1.19 -4.22 -9.06
C GLU A 38 -1.63 -3.81 -7.64
N ASP A 39 -1.30 -4.63 -6.64
CA ASP A 39 -1.60 -4.32 -5.24
C ASP A 39 -0.80 -3.12 -4.74
N ALA A 40 0.46 -2.97 -5.15
CA ALA A 40 1.26 -1.79 -4.85
C ALA A 40 0.62 -0.52 -5.43
N VAL A 41 0.18 -0.57 -6.70
CA VAL A 41 -0.50 0.56 -7.36
C VAL A 41 -1.84 0.87 -6.69
N ARG A 42 -2.63 -0.16 -6.35
CA ARG A 42 -3.91 0.02 -5.63
C ARG A 42 -3.69 0.73 -4.30
N ARG A 43 -2.72 0.28 -3.50
CA ARG A 43 -2.38 0.91 -2.22
C ARG A 43 -1.95 2.36 -2.39
N GLN A 44 -1.06 2.65 -3.35
CA GLN A 44 -0.59 4.01 -3.59
C GLN A 44 -1.74 4.95 -4.00
N ARG A 45 -2.64 4.50 -4.88
CA ARG A 45 -3.84 5.26 -5.27
C ARG A 45 -4.77 5.50 -4.10
N GLY A 46 -4.99 4.49 -3.26
CA GLY A 46 -5.82 4.62 -2.06
C GLY A 46 -5.26 5.68 -1.10
N VAL A 47 -3.95 5.66 -0.83
CA VAL A 47 -3.29 6.67 0.02
C VAL A 47 -3.44 8.06 -0.56
N ALA A 48 -3.18 8.23 -1.86
CA ALA A 48 -3.30 9.54 -2.53
C ALA A 48 -4.74 10.06 -2.50
N HIS A 49 -5.73 9.19 -2.77
CA HIS A 49 -7.14 9.54 -2.71
C HIS A 49 -7.56 9.95 -1.29
N ASN A 50 -7.18 9.16 -0.28
CA ASN A 50 -7.51 9.46 1.12
C ASN A 50 -6.90 10.79 1.56
N ALA A 51 -5.65 11.06 1.17
CA ALA A 51 -5.00 12.34 1.46
C ALA A 51 -5.74 13.52 0.84
N GLU A 52 -6.28 13.37 -0.38
CA GLU A 52 -7.09 14.40 -1.03
C GLU A 52 -8.43 14.60 -0.31
N VAL A 53 -9.13 13.52 0.03
CA VAL A 53 -10.40 13.59 0.78
C VAL A 53 -10.20 14.30 2.11
N ILE A 54 -9.15 13.95 2.86
CA ILE A 54 -8.81 14.59 4.14
C ILE A 54 -8.50 16.08 3.93
N ARG A 55 -7.69 16.43 2.92
CA ARG A 55 -7.35 17.83 2.63
C ARG A 55 -8.59 18.66 2.31
N ARG A 56 -9.48 18.12 1.47
CA ARG A 56 -10.74 18.78 1.12
C ARG A 56 -11.64 18.96 2.34
N ALA A 57 -11.80 17.91 3.15
CA ALA A 57 -12.61 17.98 4.37
C ALA A 57 -12.07 19.06 5.32
N LYS A 58 -10.75 19.09 5.57
CA LYS A 58 -10.10 20.12 6.40
C LYS A 58 -10.36 21.54 5.90
N ALA A 59 -10.28 21.76 4.59
CA ALA A 59 -10.53 23.07 3.98
C ALA A 59 -12.01 23.50 4.09
N GLU A 60 -12.94 22.55 4.05
CA GLU A 60 -14.38 22.82 4.16
C GLU A 60 -14.79 23.21 5.59
N ILE A 61 -14.19 22.57 6.59
CA ILE A 61 -14.54 22.79 8.00
C ILE A 61 -13.63 23.81 8.72
N ASP A 62 -12.62 24.35 8.03
CA ASP A 62 -11.56 25.23 8.59
C ASP A 62 -10.93 24.68 9.88
N ALA A 63 -10.76 23.37 9.96
CA ALA A 63 -10.21 22.70 11.14
C ALA A 63 -8.88 22.02 10.79
N ASP A 64 -7.84 22.36 11.55
CA ASP A 64 -6.58 21.65 11.50
C ASP A 64 -6.43 20.74 12.71
N VAL A 65 -6.90 19.49 12.56
CA VAL A 65 -6.70 18.45 13.58
C VAL A 65 -5.45 17.65 13.22
N SER A 66 -4.52 17.57 14.18
CA SER A 66 -3.28 16.81 14.03
C SER A 66 -3.51 15.32 14.34
N ARG A 67 -2.62 14.46 13.82
CA ARG A 67 -2.64 13.02 14.16
C ARG A 67 -2.47 12.79 15.66
N GLU A 68 -1.60 13.57 16.30
CA GLU A 68 -1.33 13.46 17.74
C GLU A 68 -2.60 13.73 18.54
N THR A 69 -3.32 14.81 18.21
CA THR A 69 -4.60 15.17 18.85
C THR A 69 -5.65 14.07 18.72
N ILE A 70 -5.75 13.42 17.55
CA ILE A 70 -6.66 12.28 17.35
C ILE A 70 -6.27 11.10 18.24
N LEU A 71 -4.97 10.79 18.31
CA LEU A 71 -4.48 9.66 19.10
C LEU A 71 -4.62 9.89 20.60
N GLU A 72 -4.38 11.12 21.07
CA GLU A 72 -4.63 11.52 22.46
C GLU A 72 -6.11 11.35 22.82
N ALA A 73 -7.01 11.89 22.00
CA ALA A 73 -8.45 11.73 22.23
C ALA A 73 -8.89 10.25 22.25
N LEU A 74 -8.28 9.39 21.43
CA LEU A 74 -8.55 7.95 21.43
C LEU A 74 -7.99 7.21 22.66
N ARG A 75 -6.86 7.67 23.20
CA ARG A 75 -6.29 7.14 24.45
C ARG A 75 -7.14 7.55 25.65
N ASP A 76 -7.54 8.81 25.71
CA ASP A 76 -8.42 9.35 26.75
C ASP A 76 -9.75 8.58 26.81
N VAL A 77 -10.34 8.24 25.66
CA VAL A 77 -11.57 7.42 25.59
C VAL A 77 -11.34 5.97 26.00
N ARG A 78 -10.13 5.43 25.81
CA ARG A 78 -9.77 4.07 26.23
C ARG A 78 -9.35 3.96 27.70
N GLY A 79 -9.16 5.09 28.39
CA GLY A 79 -8.81 5.14 29.80
C GLY A 79 -7.35 4.77 30.10
N GLU A 80 -6.45 4.97 29.14
CA GLU A 80 -4.99 4.93 29.34
C GLU A 80 -4.42 6.34 29.57
#